data_AF-A0A914JND6-F1
#
_entry.id   AF-A0A914JND6-F1
#
_cell.length_a   1.000
_cell.length_b   1.000
_cell.length_c   1.000
_cell.angle_alpha   90.00
_cell.angle_beta   90.00
_cell.angle_gamma   90.00
#
_symmetry.space_group_name_H-M   'P 1'
#
loop_
_entity.id
_entity.type
_entity.pdbx_description
1 polymer ?
#
loop_
_entity_poly.entity_id
_entity_poly.type
_entity_poly.pdbx_seq_one_letter_code
_entity_poly.pdbx_strand_id
1 'polypeptide(L)'
;MVEALEKAKNGIRQELDAVLKVAAQQFHDDDKLTDDANQAICNVIEAVFIHGLKDAFFLKGSRFSKYPEPNFWPFVSKFTHRSIKNQIGELKQIKSEIGKARAWIRIVLNEGQLEHYISLLSKDVKQLENFYVKNAFLRDGERLEALMGYLKAMTKL
;
A
#
# COMPACT_ATOMS: atom_id res chain seq x y z
N MET A 1 -22.88 -3.65 5.11
CA MET A 1 -21.62 -2.85 5.18
C MET A 1 -20.42 -3.72 5.58
N VAL A 2 -20.48 -4.45 6.70
CA VAL A 2 -19.39 -5.35 7.14
C VAL A 2 -19.10 -6.47 6.13
N GLU A 3 -20.15 -7.10 5.58
CA GLU A 3 -20.02 -8.18 4.59
C GLU A 3 -19.35 -7.73 3.27
N ALA A 4 -19.68 -6.55 2.78
CA ALA A 4 -19.05 -5.98 1.59
C ALA A 4 -17.56 -5.67 1.81
N LEU A 5 -17.22 -5.16 2.99
CA LEU A 5 -15.83 -4.92 3.38
C LEU A 5 -15.06 -6.25 3.46
N GLU A 6 -15.64 -7.28 4.07
CA GLU A 6 -14.96 -8.57 4.17
C GLU A 6 -14.80 -9.28 2.82
N LYS A 7 -15.78 -9.14 1.93
CA LYS A 7 -15.66 -9.58 0.53
C LYS A 7 -14.53 -8.85 -0.19
N ALA A 8 -14.41 -7.53 -0.02
CA ALA A 8 -13.31 -6.76 -0.61
C ALA A 8 -11.95 -7.19 -0.06
N LYS A 9 -11.85 -7.42 1.26
CA LYS A 9 -10.65 -7.94 1.92
C LYS A 9 -10.20 -9.28 1.34
N ASN A 10 -11.16 -10.17 1.07
CA ASN A 10 -10.91 -11.46 0.43
C ASN A 10 -10.45 -11.31 -1.02
N GLY A 11 -11.04 -10.38 -1.78
CA GLY A 11 -10.59 -10.05 -3.13
C GLY A 11 -9.14 -9.56 -3.16
N ILE A 12 -8.78 -8.63 -2.27
CA ILE A 12 -7.40 -8.11 -2.16
C ILE A 12 -6.41 -9.25 -1.88
N ARG A 13 -6.77 -10.18 -0.98
CA ARG A 13 -5.93 -11.34 -0.70
C ARG A 13 -5.72 -12.21 -1.95
N GLN A 14 -6.80 -12.53 -2.68
CA GLN A 14 -6.70 -13.36 -3.89
C GLN A 14 -5.84 -12.69 -4.97
N GLU A 15 -5.98 -11.38 -5.13
CA GLU A 15 -5.18 -10.60 -6.07
C GLU A 15 -3.71 -10.54 -5.65
N LEU A 16 -3.44 -10.35 -4.35
CA LEU A 16 -2.10 -10.43 -3.77
C LEU A 16 -1.44 -11.78 -4.08
N ASP A 17 -2.14 -12.89 -3.79
CA ASP A 17 -1.64 -14.24 -4.07
C ASP A 17 -1.34 -14.45 -5.56
N ALA A 18 -2.16 -13.90 -6.46
CA ALA A 18 -1.96 -14.00 -7.90
C ALA A 18 -0.75 -13.18 -8.38
N VAL A 19 -0.66 -11.92 -7.98
CA VAL A 19 0.42 -11.02 -8.39
C VAL A 19 1.77 -11.51 -7.88
N LEU A 20 1.84 -12.01 -6.65
CA LEU A 20 3.08 -12.53 -6.07
C LEU A 20 3.55 -13.82 -6.74
N LYS A 21 2.63 -14.69 -7.18
CA LYS A 21 2.99 -15.89 -7.95
C LYS A 21 3.64 -15.51 -9.28
N VAL A 22 3.07 -14.53 -9.97
CA VAL A 22 3.63 -14.02 -11.24
C VAL A 22 5.01 -13.39 -10.98
N ALA A 23 5.13 -12.56 -9.96
CA ALA A 23 6.40 -11.96 -9.56
C ALA A 23 7.47 -13.03 -9.32
N ALA A 24 7.18 -14.05 -8.49
CA ALA A 24 8.09 -15.15 -8.19
C ALA A 24 8.55 -15.94 -9.43
N GLN A 25 7.67 -16.11 -10.44
CA GLN A 25 8.02 -16.79 -11.69
C GLN A 25 8.96 -15.95 -12.57
N GLN A 26 8.84 -14.62 -12.53
CA GLN A 26 9.63 -13.70 -13.35
C GLN A 26 11.04 -13.46 -12.81
N PHE A 27 11.27 -13.65 -11.50
CA PHE A 27 12.58 -13.44 -10.89
C PHE A 27 13.67 -14.42 -11.36
N HIS A 28 13.31 -15.52 -12.03
CA HIS A 28 14.29 -16.52 -12.47
C HIS A 28 15.16 -16.10 -13.67
N ASP A 29 14.77 -15.06 -14.43
CA ASP A 29 15.41 -14.77 -15.73
C ASP A 29 16.24 -13.47 -15.82
N ASP A 30 16.01 -12.43 -14.98
CA ASP A 30 16.66 -11.11 -15.20
C ASP A 30 16.86 -10.24 -13.94
N ASP A 31 16.75 -10.81 -12.73
CA ASP A 31 16.97 -10.16 -11.42
C ASP A 31 16.13 -8.88 -11.16
N LYS A 32 15.15 -8.58 -12.03
CA LYS A 32 14.27 -7.42 -11.95
C LYS A 32 12.85 -7.78 -12.36
N LEU A 33 11.89 -7.33 -11.56
CA LEU A 33 10.48 -7.41 -11.91
C LEU A 33 10.18 -6.57 -13.16
N THR A 34 9.33 -7.10 -14.02
CA THR A 34 8.76 -6.34 -15.14
C THR A 34 7.99 -5.11 -14.62
N ASP A 35 7.91 -4.05 -15.42
CA ASP A 35 7.15 -2.85 -15.04
C ASP A 35 5.67 -3.18 -14.76
N ASP A 36 5.09 -4.14 -15.48
CA ASP A 36 3.72 -4.61 -15.28
C ASP A 36 3.56 -5.31 -13.93
N ALA A 37 4.49 -6.18 -13.54
CA ALA A 37 4.46 -6.82 -12.23
C ALA A 37 4.64 -5.80 -11.10
N ASN A 38 5.58 -4.86 -11.24
CA ASN A 38 5.76 -3.76 -10.28
C ASN A 38 4.49 -2.92 -10.12
N GLN A 39 3.83 -2.58 -11.24
CA GLN A 39 2.59 -1.83 -11.21
C GLN A 39 1.45 -2.63 -10.55
N ALA A 40 1.35 -3.93 -10.82
CA ALA A 40 0.37 -4.81 -10.20
C ALA A 40 0.58 -4.90 -8.68
N ILE A 41 1.82 -5.05 -8.21
CA ILE A 41 2.13 -5.03 -6.77
C ILE A 41 1.75 -3.67 -6.17
N CYS A 42 2.12 -2.56 -6.81
CA CYS A 42 1.76 -1.23 -6.34
C CYS A 42 0.24 -1.07 -6.19
N ASN A 43 -0.56 -1.55 -7.16
CA ASN A 43 -2.01 -1.48 -7.12
C ASN A 43 -2.61 -2.27 -5.95
N VAL A 44 -2.14 -3.50 -5.73
CA VAL A 44 -2.62 -4.34 -4.62
C VAL A 44 -2.27 -3.72 -3.27
N ILE A 45 -1.06 -3.17 -3.13
CA ILE A 45 -0.62 -2.49 -1.91
C ILE A 45 -1.44 -1.21 -1.69
N GLU A 46 -1.74 -0.44 -2.74
CA GLU A 46 -2.65 0.70 -2.65
C GLU A 46 -4.03 0.25 -2.15
N ALA A 47 -4.58 -0.86 -2.67
CA ALA A 47 -5.85 -1.42 -2.21
C ALA A 47 -5.82 -1.83 -0.72
N VAL A 48 -4.71 -2.40 -0.24
CA VAL A 48 -4.50 -2.69 1.20
C VAL A 48 -4.59 -1.42 2.05
N PHE A 49 -3.95 -0.33 1.62
CA PHE A 49 -3.97 0.95 2.34
C PHE A 49 -5.32 1.69 2.25
N ILE A 50 -6.13 1.42 1.23
CA ILE A 50 -7.46 2.01 1.07
C ILE A 50 -8.51 1.19 1.83
N HIS A 51 -8.31 -0.11 1.98
CA HIS A 51 -9.30 -1.02 2.55
C HIS A 51 -9.65 -0.69 4.00
N GLY A 52 -10.85 -0.13 4.20
CA GLY A 52 -11.35 0.29 5.50
C GLY A 52 -10.76 1.61 6.00
N LEU A 53 -10.14 2.41 5.12
CA LEU A 53 -9.79 3.80 5.41
C LEU A 53 -11.06 4.57 5.76
N LYS A 54 -11.02 5.38 6.81
CA LYS A 54 -12.19 6.18 7.22
C LYS A 54 -12.47 7.31 6.25
N ASP A 55 -13.75 7.64 6.07
CA ASP A 55 -14.25 8.70 5.18
C ASP A 55 -13.60 10.07 5.41
N ALA A 56 -13.16 10.37 6.64
CA ALA A 56 -12.44 11.60 6.97
C ALA A 56 -11.13 11.79 6.18
N PHE A 57 -10.58 10.71 5.62
CA PHE A 57 -9.36 10.71 4.81
C PHE A 57 -9.64 10.58 3.32
N PHE A 58 -10.88 10.81 2.90
CA PHE A 58 -11.22 10.94 1.48
C PHE A 58 -11.20 12.41 1.10
N LEU A 59 -10.41 12.75 0.08
CA LEU A 59 -10.41 14.09 -0.48
C LEU A 59 -11.68 14.25 -1.30
N LYS A 60 -12.38 15.36 -1.08
CA LYS A 60 -13.58 15.69 -1.86
C LYS A 60 -13.26 15.73 -3.34
N GLY A 61 -14.23 15.33 -4.16
CA GLY A 61 -14.10 15.36 -5.61
C GLY A 61 -13.63 16.72 -6.12
N SER A 62 -12.81 16.70 -7.16
CA SER A 62 -12.29 17.88 -7.85
C SER A 62 -12.87 17.97 -9.26
N ARG A 63 -12.48 19.00 -10.04
CA ARG A 63 -12.82 19.06 -11.48
C ARG A 63 -12.33 17.80 -12.24
N PHE A 64 -11.29 17.14 -11.73
CA PHE A 64 -10.69 15.96 -12.36
C PHE A 64 -11.19 14.63 -11.79
N SER A 65 -11.90 14.63 -10.66
CA SER A 65 -12.50 13.43 -10.07
C SER A 65 -13.86 13.75 -9.47
N LYS A 66 -14.91 13.14 -10.02
CA LYS A 66 -16.30 13.33 -9.58
C LYS A 66 -16.57 12.73 -8.19
N TYR A 67 -15.81 11.71 -7.80
CA TYR A 67 -16.01 10.96 -6.57
C TYR A 67 -14.90 11.25 -5.56
N PRO A 68 -15.19 11.13 -4.24
CA PRO A 68 -14.15 11.27 -3.23
C PRO A 68 -13.02 10.26 -3.46
N GLU A 69 -11.78 10.72 -3.39
CA GLU A 69 -10.60 9.88 -3.61
C GLU A 69 -9.92 9.56 -2.27
N PRO A 70 -9.54 8.30 -2.03
CA PRO A 70 -8.92 7.91 -0.77
C PRO A 70 -7.50 8.47 -0.65
N ASN A 71 -7.16 8.99 0.52
CA ASN A 71 -5.87 9.61 0.79
C ASN A 71 -5.24 9.07 2.09
N PHE A 72 -4.40 8.06 1.94
CA PHE A 72 -3.63 7.47 3.05
C PHE A 72 -2.28 8.15 3.28
N TRP A 73 -1.91 9.17 2.49
CA TRP A 73 -0.63 9.89 2.67
C TRP A 73 -0.44 10.46 4.09
N PRO A 74 -1.46 11.07 4.75
CA PRO A 74 -1.29 11.57 6.12
C PRO A 74 -1.02 10.47 7.16
N PHE A 75 -1.31 9.21 6.84
CA PHE A 75 -0.95 8.07 7.66
C PHE A 75 0.53 7.70 7.46
N VAL A 76 0.89 7.28 6.24
CA VAL A 76 2.23 6.73 5.94
C VAL A 76 3.33 7.78 6.16
N SER A 77 3.07 9.03 5.81
CA SER A 77 4.04 10.12 5.94
C SER A 77 4.48 10.38 7.38
N LYS A 78 3.72 9.98 8.41
CA LYS A 78 4.16 10.11 9.81
C LYS A 78 5.34 9.20 10.14
N PHE A 79 5.45 8.07 9.44
CA PHE A 79 6.46 7.04 9.67
C PHE A 79 7.56 7.06 8.61
N THR A 80 7.31 7.68 7.45
CA THR A 80 8.29 7.81 6.38
C THR A 80 9.53 8.61 6.80
N HIS A 81 10.72 8.06 6.56
CA HIS A 81 11.99 8.74 6.77
C HIS A 81 12.13 10.02 5.92
N ARG A 82 12.94 10.97 6.41
CA ARG A 82 13.16 12.26 5.74
C ARG A 82 13.73 12.09 4.33
N SER A 83 14.62 11.11 4.11
CA SER A 83 15.20 10.82 2.79
C SER A 83 14.12 10.53 1.75
N ILE A 84 13.21 9.60 2.03
CA ILE A 84 12.10 9.25 1.12
C ILE A 84 11.15 10.44 0.92
N LYS A 85 10.86 11.22 1.96
CA LYS A 85 10.06 12.46 1.83
C LYS A 85 10.72 13.46 0.88
N ASN A 86 12.03 13.62 0.96
CA ASN A 86 12.79 14.52 0.09
C ASN A 86 12.75 14.02 -1.36
N GLN A 87 12.99 12.72 -1.58
CA GLN A 87 12.92 12.09 -2.90
C GLN A 87 11.53 12.29 -3.54
N ILE A 88 10.45 12.11 -2.77
CA ILE A 88 9.09 12.40 -3.24
C ILE A 88 8.93 13.89 -3.57
N GLY A 89 9.52 14.78 -2.76
CA GLY A 89 9.49 16.24 -2.97
C GLY A 89 10.23 16.70 -4.23
N GLU A 90 11.21 15.94 -4.70
CA GLU A 90 11.95 16.21 -5.95
C GLU A 90 11.14 15.87 -7.20
N LEU A 91 10.10 15.04 -7.09
CA LEU A 91 9.20 14.67 -8.19
C LEU A 91 8.23 15.82 -8.52
N LYS A 92 8.70 16.79 -9.31
CA LYS A 92 7.96 18.03 -9.67
C LYS A 92 6.58 17.79 -10.29
N GLN A 93 6.36 16.63 -10.91
CA GLN A 93 5.08 16.23 -11.49
C GLN A 93 4.04 15.80 -10.43
N ILE A 94 4.49 15.41 -9.23
CA ILE A 94 3.63 14.90 -8.15
C ILE A 94 3.26 16.03 -7.20
N LYS A 95 2.04 16.55 -7.36
CA LYS A 95 1.56 17.71 -6.60
C LYS A 95 0.47 17.37 -5.58
N SER A 96 -0.23 16.25 -5.74
CA SER A 96 -1.31 15.82 -4.85
C SER A 96 -0.81 14.88 -3.76
N GLU A 97 -1.49 14.85 -2.62
CA GLU A 97 -1.18 13.88 -1.55
C GLU A 97 -1.41 12.44 -2.01
N ILE A 98 -2.44 12.18 -2.81
CA ILE A 98 -2.68 10.87 -3.43
C ILE A 98 -1.49 10.46 -4.30
N GLY A 99 -0.98 11.39 -5.12
CA GLY A 99 0.21 11.15 -5.93
C GLY A 99 1.45 10.85 -5.08
N LYS A 100 1.61 11.55 -3.94
CA LYS A 100 2.70 11.27 -2.97
C LYS A 100 2.55 9.89 -2.36
N ALA A 101 1.32 9.47 -2.03
CA ALA A 101 1.02 8.15 -1.49
C ALA A 101 1.42 7.03 -2.47
N ARG A 102 1.09 7.18 -3.76
CA ARG A 102 1.48 6.24 -4.81
C ARG A 102 2.99 6.24 -5.05
N ALA A 103 3.62 7.41 -5.08
CA ALA A 103 5.06 7.55 -5.20
C ALA A 103 5.78 6.84 -4.05
N TRP A 104 5.27 6.99 -2.84
CA TRP A 104 5.80 6.33 -1.65
C TRP A 104 5.78 4.82 -1.78
N ILE A 105 4.65 4.21 -2.19
CA ILE A 105 4.56 2.76 -2.43
C ILE A 105 5.65 2.30 -3.40
N ARG A 106 5.76 2.96 -4.56
CA ARG A 106 6.73 2.57 -5.60
C ARG A 106 8.18 2.72 -5.11
N ILE A 107 8.51 3.78 -4.38
CA ILE A 107 9.85 3.97 -3.82
C ILE A 107 10.17 2.88 -2.79
N VAL A 108 9.32 2.67 -1.78
CA VAL A 108 9.62 1.70 -0.72
C VAL A 108 9.59 0.25 -1.22
N LEU A 109 8.80 -0.03 -2.26
CA LEU A 109 8.82 -1.33 -2.94
C LEU A 109 10.16 -1.54 -3.65
N ASN A 110 10.60 -0.57 -4.46
CA ASN A 110 11.85 -0.65 -5.20
C ASN A 110 13.10 -0.70 -4.29
N GLU A 111 13.03 -0.08 -3.10
CA GLU A 111 14.10 -0.14 -2.09
C GLU A 111 14.06 -1.43 -1.24
N GLY A 112 13.07 -2.31 -1.47
CA GLY A 112 12.88 -3.51 -0.66
C GLY A 112 12.52 -3.22 0.80
N GLN A 113 11.97 -2.05 1.10
CA GLN A 113 11.65 -1.60 2.46
C GLN A 113 10.16 -1.71 2.80
N LEU A 114 9.31 -2.15 1.86
CA LEU A 114 7.86 -2.16 2.06
C LEU A 114 7.43 -3.02 3.27
N GLU A 115 8.03 -4.20 3.46
CA GLU A 115 7.76 -5.05 4.64
C GLU A 115 8.10 -4.33 5.94
N HIS A 116 9.28 -3.70 6.00
CA HIS A 116 9.73 -2.96 7.17
C HIS A 116 8.75 -1.83 7.52
N TYR A 117 8.31 -1.05 6.52
CA TYR A 117 7.35 0.02 6.75
C TYR A 117 5.98 -0.50 7.20
N ILE A 118 5.48 -1.61 6.63
CA ILE A 118 4.21 -2.20 7.07
C ILE A 118 4.33 -2.71 8.52
N SER A 119 5.46 -3.34 8.88
CA SER A 119 5.76 -3.77 10.24
C SER A 119 5.86 -2.59 11.22
N LEU A 120 6.42 -1.46 10.79
CA LEU A 120 6.49 -0.24 11.59
C LEU A 120 5.11 0.37 11.81
N LEU A 121 4.30 0.47 10.75
CA LEU A 121 2.94 1.02 10.79
C LEU A 121 2.01 0.14 11.65
N SER A 122 2.17 -1.18 11.59
CA SER A 122 1.30 -2.13 12.29
C SER A 122 1.45 -2.07 13.82
N LYS A 123 2.61 -1.64 14.31
CA LYS A 123 2.92 -1.53 15.75
C LYS A 123 2.22 -0.35 16.42
N ASP A 124 1.85 0.70 15.68
CA ASP A 124 1.12 1.84 16.24
C ASP A 124 -0.39 1.64 16.12
N VAL A 125 -0.93 0.82 17.03
CA VAL A 125 -2.36 0.48 17.07
C VAL A 125 -3.24 1.71 17.16
N LYS A 126 -2.85 2.71 17.98
CA LYS A 126 -3.63 3.94 18.15
C LYS A 126 -3.73 4.70 16.83
N GLN A 127 -2.63 4.79 16.08
CA GLN A 127 -2.65 5.40 14.77
C GLN A 127 -3.48 4.60 13.76
N LEU A 128 -3.38 3.27 13.73
CA LEU A 128 -4.28 2.46 12.90
C LEU A 128 -5.75 2.72 13.23
N GLU A 129 -6.10 2.80 14.52
CA GLU A 129 -7.46 3.09 14.96
C GLU A 129 -7.95 4.47 14.56
N ASN A 130 -7.05 5.46 14.50
CA ASN A 130 -7.39 6.81 14.04
C ASN A 130 -7.75 6.83 12.55
N PHE A 131 -7.02 6.07 11.73
CA PHE A 131 -7.15 6.10 10.26
C PHE A 131 -8.11 5.05 9.69
N TYR A 132 -8.26 3.91 10.37
CA TYR A 132 -8.91 2.71 9.81
C TYR A 132 -10.03 2.18 10.70
N VAL A 133 -11.11 1.71 10.06
CA VAL A 133 -12.20 1.01 10.74
C VAL A 133 -11.75 -0.36 11.25
N LYS A 134 -12.42 -0.92 12.26
CA LYS A 134 -12.01 -2.17 12.93
C LYS A 134 -11.72 -3.36 12.02
N ASN A 135 -12.42 -3.47 10.89
CA ASN A 135 -12.31 -4.58 9.96
C ASN A 135 -11.39 -4.26 8.75
N ALA A 136 -10.60 -3.18 8.82
CA ALA A 136 -9.64 -2.83 7.79
C ALA A 136 -8.56 -3.90 7.61
N PHE A 137 -7.91 -3.94 6.44
CA PHE A 137 -6.91 -4.98 6.14
C PHE A 137 -5.69 -4.81 7.05
N LEU A 138 -5.22 -3.57 7.21
CA LEU A 138 -4.09 -3.22 8.08
C LEU A 138 -4.34 -3.48 9.57
N ARG A 139 -5.58 -3.80 9.97
CA ARG A 139 -5.95 -4.17 11.33
C ARG A 139 -6.21 -5.68 11.49
N ASP A 140 -6.09 -6.44 10.41
CA ASP A 140 -6.27 -7.88 10.37
C ASP A 140 -4.90 -8.56 10.49
N GLY A 141 -4.56 -8.97 11.71
CA GLY A 141 -3.21 -9.45 12.05
C GLY A 141 -2.76 -10.64 11.21
N GLU A 142 -3.64 -11.63 10.99
CA GLU A 142 -3.34 -12.84 10.21
C GLU A 142 -3.01 -12.48 8.75
N ARG A 143 -3.82 -11.62 8.13
CA ARG A 143 -3.59 -11.23 6.74
C ARG A 143 -2.39 -10.32 6.58
N LEU A 144 -2.15 -9.46 7.56
CA LEU A 144 -0.99 -8.57 7.54
C LEU A 144 0.30 -9.36 7.71
N GLU A 145 0.30 -10.38 8.57
CA GLU A 145 1.42 -11.32 8.73
C GLU A 145 1.69 -12.09 7.45
N ALA A 146 0.66 -12.62 6.78
CA ALA A 146 0.80 -13.26 5.48
C ALA A 146 1.42 -12.32 4.43
N LEU A 147 0.91 -11.08 4.32
CA LEU A 147 1.46 -10.05 3.43
C LEU A 147 2.94 -9.78 3.72
N MET A 148 3.32 -9.56 4.99
CA MET A 148 4.72 -9.33 5.38
C MET A 148 5.61 -10.53 5.04
N GLY A 149 5.13 -11.75 5.22
CA GLY A 149 5.83 -12.98 4.82
C GLY A 149 6.15 -12.99 3.32
N TYR A 150 5.18 -12.64 2.48
CA TYR A 150 5.36 -12.54 1.04
C TYR A 150 6.33 -11.43 0.62
N LEU A 151 6.16 -10.23 1.18
CA LEU A 151 7.05 -9.09 0.89
C LEU A 151 8.49 -9.39 1.26
N LYS A 152 8.71 -10.09 2.38
CA LYS A 152 10.03 -10.53 2.83
C LYS A 152 10.65 -11.60 1.93
N ALA A 153 9.83 -12.42 1.29
CA ALA A 153 10.33 -13.38 0.31
C ALA A 153 10.85 -12.65 -0.94
N MET A 154 10.15 -11.60 -1.40
CA MET A 154 10.58 -10.82 -2.57
C MET A 154 11.88 -10.03 -2.36
N THR A 155 12.21 -9.65 -1.13
CA THR A 155 13.45 -8.88 -0.83
C THR A 155 14.67 -9.75 -0.55
N LYS A 156 14.46 -11.07 -0.41
CA LYS A 156 15.51 -12.07 -0.18
C LYS A 156 15.89 -12.84 -1.46
N LEU A 157 15.15 -12.61 -2.53
CA LEU A 157 15.47 -13.05 -3.88
C LEU A 157 16.40 -12.01 -4.49
#